data_AF-A0A7C5DRZ4-F1
#
_entry.id   AF-A0A7C5DRZ4-F1
#
_cell.length_a   1.000
_cell.length_b   1.000
_cell.length_c   1.000
_cell.angle_alpha   90.00
_cell.angle_beta   90.00
_cell.angle_gamma   90.00
#
_symmetry.space_group_name_H-M   'P 1'
#
loop_
_entity.id
_entity.type
_entity.pdbx_description
1 polymer ?
#
loop_
_entity_poly.entity_id
_entity_poly.type
_entity_poly.pdbx_seq_one_letter_code
_entity_poly.pdbx_strand_id
1 'polypeptide(L)'
;AQEHKEKGEPISIGLLGNAADVYPELVRRGVIPDVVTDQTAAHDELNGYVPGGMTYEEALKLRKEDPDRYIELSYRSMVRHVRAMRDMKEAGAVVFDYGNALRAQAEKGGLSHEEAFSFPGFVQAYIRPMFCEGKGPFRWAALSGDPEDILRTDRAILELFPHDEALARWIRKAEEKVRFQGLPARICWLGYGERAEAGLCFNELVRKGEVKAPIVIGRDHLDSGSVASPYRETEGMKDGSDAIADWPILNALLNAVCGATWVSVHHGGGVGIGKSIHAGMVIVADGSKAADRRLERVLTVDPGLGVARHADAGYEKAIRTAKERGVKIPRLGG
;
A
#
# COMPACT_ATOMS: atom_id res chain seq x y z
N ALA A 1 -12.52 -16.79 -18.82
CA ALA A 1 -11.20 -16.87 -18.16
C ALA A 1 -10.27 -17.82 -18.90
N GLN A 2 -10.58 -19.12 -18.96
CA GLN A 2 -9.75 -20.13 -19.64
C GLN A 2 -9.44 -19.79 -21.11
N GLU A 3 -10.46 -19.39 -21.88
CA GLU A 3 -10.29 -18.99 -23.29
C GLU A 3 -9.22 -17.89 -23.48
N HIS A 4 -9.27 -16.82 -22.67
CA HIS A 4 -8.28 -15.74 -22.76
C HIS A 4 -6.90 -16.17 -22.25
N LYS A 5 -6.83 -17.06 -21.24
CA LYS A 5 -5.56 -17.65 -20.77
C LYS A 5 -4.89 -18.44 -21.90
N GLU A 6 -5.64 -19.24 -22.65
CA GLU A 6 -5.14 -19.99 -23.80
C GLU A 6 -4.65 -19.10 -24.94
N LYS A 7 -5.30 -17.94 -25.15
CA LYS A 7 -4.89 -16.94 -26.14
C LYS A 7 -3.74 -16.04 -25.67
N GLY A 8 -3.36 -16.07 -24.39
CA GLY A 8 -2.37 -15.16 -23.81
C GLY A 8 -2.86 -13.71 -23.70
N GLU A 9 -4.18 -13.49 -23.62
CA GLU A 9 -4.80 -12.17 -23.58
C GLU A 9 -5.12 -11.74 -22.14
N PRO A 10 -4.60 -10.60 -21.66
CA PRO A 10 -4.94 -10.09 -20.34
C PRO A 10 -6.36 -9.49 -20.33
N ILE A 11 -7.21 -9.97 -19.41
CA ILE A 11 -8.57 -9.45 -19.21
C ILE A 11 -8.95 -9.47 -17.72
N SER A 12 -9.77 -8.51 -17.29
CA SER A 12 -10.43 -8.51 -15.98
C SER A 12 -11.90 -8.90 -16.12
N ILE A 13 -12.36 -9.83 -15.29
CA ILE A 13 -13.75 -10.33 -15.29
C ILE A 13 -14.35 -10.09 -13.91
N GLY A 14 -15.39 -9.28 -13.83
CA GLY A 14 -16.19 -9.12 -12.61
C GLY A 14 -17.21 -10.25 -12.50
N LEU A 15 -17.06 -11.12 -11.51
CA LEU A 15 -18.02 -12.16 -11.18
C LEU A 15 -18.89 -11.71 -10.01
N LEU A 16 -20.19 -11.49 -10.25
CA LEU A 16 -21.14 -11.17 -9.19
C LEU A 16 -21.39 -12.40 -8.31
N GLY A 17 -20.98 -12.33 -7.05
CA GLY A 17 -21.17 -13.39 -6.06
C GLY A 17 -20.50 -13.07 -4.73
N ASN A 18 -20.71 -13.92 -3.73
CA ASN A 18 -20.04 -13.81 -2.44
C ASN A 18 -18.75 -14.64 -2.44
N ALA A 19 -17.61 -14.05 -2.11
CA ALA A 19 -16.32 -14.75 -2.09
C ALA A 19 -16.32 -15.97 -1.14
N ALA A 20 -17.03 -15.89 -0.02
CA ALA A 20 -17.17 -17.00 0.95
C ALA A 20 -17.99 -18.20 0.42
N ASP A 21 -18.65 -18.04 -0.71
CA ASP A 21 -19.41 -19.09 -1.40
C ASP A 21 -18.74 -19.48 -2.73
N VAL A 22 -18.21 -18.49 -3.47
CA VAL A 22 -17.52 -18.69 -4.76
C VAL A 22 -16.17 -19.39 -4.59
N TYR A 23 -15.33 -19.00 -3.62
CA TYR A 23 -14.01 -19.61 -3.46
C TYR A 23 -14.11 -21.10 -3.10
N PRO A 24 -14.94 -21.52 -2.11
CA PRO A 24 -15.16 -22.94 -1.87
C PRO A 24 -15.70 -23.69 -3.10
N GLU A 25 -16.57 -23.06 -3.90
CA GLU A 25 -17.11 -23.68 -5.10
C GLU A 25 -16.04 -23.87 -6.20
N LEU A 26 -15.09 -22.94 -6.34
CA LEU A 26 -13.94 -23.09 -7.22
C LEU A 26 -13.05 -24.27 -6.79
N VAL A 27 -12.76 -24.38 -5.49
CA VAL A 27 -12.03 -25.53 -4.92
C VAL A 27 -12.77 -26.84 -5.22
N ARG A 28 -14.08 -26.90 -4.95
CA ARG A 28 -14.91 -28.08 -5.19
C ARG A 28 -14.90 -28.53 -6.66
N ARG A 29 -14.83 -27.57 -7.60
CA ARG A 29 -14.77 -27.84 -9.05
C ARG A 29 -13.35 -28.14 -9.55
N GLY A 30 -12.32 -28.05 -8.71
CA GLY A 30 -10.93 -28.19 -9.13
C GLY A 30 -10.44 -27.04 -10.01
N VAL A 31 -11.08 -25.86 -9.94
CA VAL A 31 -10.68 -24.67 -10.69
C VAL A 31 -9.73 -23.87 -9.81
N ILE A 32 -8.43 -24.11 -9.96
CA ILE A 32 -7.38 -23.50 -9.14
C ILE A 32 -6.70 -22.37 -9.93
N PRO A 33 -6.84 -21.10 -9.52
CA PRO A 33 -6.11 -19.98 -10.12
C PRO A 33 -4.60 -20.08 -9.88
N ASP A 34 -3.80 -19.45 -10.74
CA ASP A 34 -2.34 -19.40 -10.54
C ASP A 34 -1.97 -18.53 -9.31
N VAL A 35 -2.76 -17.49 -9.05
CA VAL A 35 -2.59 -16.55 -7.93
C VAL A 35 -3.94 -16.28 -7.26
N VAL A 36 -3.98 -16.31 -5.92
CA VAL A 36 -5.18 -16.04 -5.12
C VAL A 36 -4.86 -15.02 -4.03
N THR A 37 -5.72 -14.03 -3.90
CA THR A 37 -5.68 -13.06 -2.81
C THR A 37 -7.10 -12.56 -2.51
N ASP A 38 -7.25 -11.67 -1.54
CA ASP A 38 -8.52 -11.05 -1.18
C ASP A 38 -8.35 -9.57 -0.82
N GLN A 39 -9.37 -8.77 -1.17
CA GLN A 39 -9.46 -7.36 -0.81
C GLN A 39 -10.88 -6.96 -0.42
N THR A 40 -11.70 -7.89 0.08
CA THR A 40 -12.94 -7.51 0.78
C THR A 40 -12.61 -6.58 1.95
N ALA A 41 -13.59 -5.82 2.46
CA ALA A 41 -13.40 -5.00 3.65
C ALA A 41 -13.49 -5.85 4.94
N ALA A 42 -12.72 -6.94 5.02
CA ALA A 42 -12.74 -7.88 6.15
C ALA A 42 -12.36 -7.26 7.50
N HIS A 43 -11.67 -6.12 7.51
CA HIS A 43 -11.31 -5.38 8.72
C HIS A 43 -12.52 -4.84 9.51
N ASP A 44 -13.70 -4.80 8.89
CA ASP A 44 -14.97 -4.42 9.51
C ASP A 44 -16.01 -5.53 9.28
N GLU A 45 -16.16 -6.41 10.28
CA GLU A 45 -17.07 -7.55 10.26
C GLU A 45 -18.56 -7.17 10.16
N LEU A 46 -18.93 -5.93 10.49
CA LEU A 46 -20.31 -5.46 10.51
C LEU A 46 -20.69 -4.72 9.21
N ASN A 47 -19.82 -3.83 8.73
CA ASN A 47 -20.14 -2.98 7.57
C ASN A 47 -19.43 -3.43 6.29
N GLY A 48 -18.27 -4.08 6.41
CA GLY A 48 -17.37 -4.34 5.29
C GLY A 48 -17.52 -5.73 4.66
N TYR A 49 -17.77 -6.76 5.47
CA TYR A 49 -17.93 -8.13 4.98
C TYR A 49 -19.41 -8.54 4.91
N VAL A 50 -19.85 -9.08 3.78
CA VAL A 50 -21.23 -9.60 3.61
C VAL A 50 -21.24 -11.10 3.91
N PRO A 51 -22.05 -11.60 4.87
CA PRO A 51 -22.18 -13.02 5.12
C PRO A 51 -22.60 -13.81 3.88
N GLY A 52 -21.98 -14.98 3.66
CA GLY A 52 -22.34 -15.89 2.57
C GLY A 52 -23.59 -16.71 2.88
N GLY A 53 -24.24 -17.23 1.84
CA GLY A 53 -25.45 -18.07 1.93
C GLY A 53 -26.78 -17.30 2.07
N MET A 54 -26.79 -15.99 1.78
CA MET A 54 -28.00 -15.15 1.74
C MET A 54 -27.92 -14.10 0.64
N THR A 55 -29.05 -13.49 0.30
CA THR A 55 -29.09 -12.34 -0.62
C THR A 55 -28.51 -11.08 0.04
N TYR A 56 -28.13 -10.11 -0.78
CA TYR A 56 -27.59 -8.85 -0.26
C TYR A 56 -28.65 -8.05 0.51
N GLU A 57 -29.90 -8.09 0.06
CA GLU A 57 -31.04 -7.44 0.71
C GLU A 57 -31.31 -8.03 2.09
N GLU A 58 -31.25 -9.36 2.23
CA GLU A 58 -31.36 -10.04 3.52
C GLU A 58 -30.21 -9.64 4.46
N ALA A 59 -28.98 -9.58 3.94
CA ALA A 59 -27.82 -9.16 4.72
C ALA A 59 -27.96 -7.70 5.20
N LEU A 60 -28.45 -6.78 4.36
CA LEU A 60 -28.69 -5.39 4.74
C LEU A 60 -29.78 -5.24 5.80
N LYS A 61 -30.83 -6.07 5.72
CA LYS A 61 -31.89 -6.11 6.73
C LYS A 61 -31.35 -6.67 8.05
N LEU A 62 -30.65 -7.80 8.00
CA LEU A 62 -30.04 -8.44 9.17
C LEU A 62 -29.07 -7.51 9.89
N ARG A 63 -28.24 -6.78 9.15
CA ARG A 63 -27.28 -5.81 9.73
C ARG A 63 -27.96 -4.77 10.64
N LYS A 64 -29.19 -4.38 10.33
CA LYS A 64 -29.95 -3.39 11.10
C LYS A 64 -30.74 -4.01 12.24
N GLU A 65 -31.33 -5.18 12.00
CA GLU A 65 -32.24 -5.84 12.95
C GLU A 65 -31.48 -6.63 14.03
N ASP A 66 -30.38 -7.28 13.66
CA ASP A 66 -29.57 -8.11 14.55
C ASP A 66 -28.07 -8.03 14.15
N PRO A 67 -27.39 -6.94 14.55
CA PRO A 67 -25.96 -6.72 14.25
C PRO A 67 -25.05 -7.84 14.79
N ASP A 68 -25.36 -8.39 15.96
CA ASP A 68 -24.55 -9.43 16.59
C ASP A 68 -24.61 -10.73 15.77
N ARG A 69 -25.81 -11.11 15.31
CA ARG A 69 -25.97 -12.24 14.40
C ARG A 69 -25.29 -12.00 13.06
N TYR A 70 -25.36 -10.78 12.53
CA TYR A 70 -24.64 -10.41 11.31
C TYR A 70 -23.14 -10.66 11.46
N ILE A 71 -22.53 -10.15 12.54
CA ILE A 71 -21.11 -10.30 12.85
C ILE A 71 -20.72 -11.78 12.98
N GLU A 72 -21.53 -12.58 13.70
CA GLU A 72 -21.29 -14.02 13.84
C GLU A 72 -21.26 -14.72 12.46
N LEU A 73 -22.20 -14.39 11.57
CA LEU A 73 -22.26 -14.97 10.23
C LEU A 73 -21.12 -14.46 9.32
N SER A 74 -20.69 -13.22 9.49
CA SER A 74 -19.49 -12.67 8.83
C SER A 74 -18.25 -13.47 9.22
N TYR A 75 -18.04 -13.74 10.52
CA TYR A 75 -16.92 -14.55 11.00
C TYR A 75 -16.94 -15.97 10.41
N ARG A 76 -18.10 -16.64 10.45
CA ARG A 76 -18.24 -17.97 9.83
C ARG A 76 -17.93 -17.95 8.33
N SER A 77 -18.29 -16.89 7.63
CA SER A 77 -18.03 -16.73 6.19
C SER A 77 -16.54 -16.49 5.92
N MET A 78 -15.88 -15.64 6.71
CA MET A 78 -14.43 -15.40 6.62
C MET A 78 -13.62 -16.68 6.89
N VAL A 79 -14.04 -17.51 7.84
CA VAL A 79 -13.43 -18.84 8.09
C VAL A 79 -13.52 -19.73 6.85
N ARG A 80 -14.69 -19.83 6.21
CA ARG A 80 -14.86 -20.61 4.97
C ARG A 80 -14.00 -20.06 3.83
N HIS A 81 -13.95 -18.74 3.69
CA HIS A 81 -13.15 -18.06 2.67
C HIS A 81 -11.65 -18.38 2.85
N VAL A 82 -11.09 -18.21 4.06
CA VAL A 82 -9.68 -18.50 4.34
C VAL A 82 -9.33 -19.97 4.13
N ARG A 83 -10.22 -20.90 4.51
CA ARG A 83 -10.02 -22.33 4.23
C ARG A 83 -9.94 -22.60 2.73
N ALA A 84 -10.83 -22.02 1.92
CA ALA A 84 -10.75 -22.18 0.48
C ALA A 84 -9.46 -21.59 -0.12
N MET A 85 -8.97 -20.45 0.39
CA MET A 85 -7.67 -19.91 -0.01
C MET A 85 -6.52 -20.86 0.34
N ARG A 86 -6.55 -21.48 1.53
CA ARG A 86 -5.57 -22.50 1.92
C ARG A 86 -5.64 -23.73 1.02
N ASP A 87 -6.84 -24.24 0.75
CA ASP A 87 -7.01 -25.41 -0.11
C ASP A 87 -6.51 -25.13 -1.54
N MET A 88 -6.71 -23.91 -2.06
CA MET A 88 -6.10 -23.49 -3.34
C MET A 88 -4.57 -23.42 -3.27
N LYS A 89 -3.99 -22.96 -2.14
CA LYS A 89 -2.54 -22.97 -1.91
C LYS A 89 -1.98 -24.39 -1.92
N GLU A 90 -2.63 -25.32 -1.23
CA GLU A 90 -2.26 -26.74 -1.19
C GLU A 90 -2.36 -27.39 -2.58
N ALA A 91 -3.29 -26.92 -3.41
CA ALA A 91 -3.41 -27.31 -4.81
C ALA A 91 -2.42 -26.61 -5.77
N GLY A 92 -1.51 -25.78 -5.25
CA GLY A 92 -0.40 -25.18 -6.00
C GLY A 92 -0.56 -23.70 -6.37
N ALA A 93 -1.64 -23.04 -5.96
CA ALA A 93 -1.79 -21.59 -6.17
C ALA A 93 -0.79 -20.80 -5.32
N VAL A 94 -0.31 -19.67 -5.85
CA VAL A 94 0.37 -18.66 -5.04
C VAL A 94 -0.67 -17.87 -4.26
N VAL A 95 -0.65 -17.96 -2.93
CA VAL A 95 -1.66 -17.34 -2.07
C VAL A 95 -1.02 -16.37 -1.09
N PHE A 96 -1.61 -15.18 -0.96
CA PHE A 96 -1.18 -14.17 0.00
C PHE A 96 -2.33 -13.28 0.47
N ASP A 97 -2.20 -12.73 1.67
CA ASP A 97 -3.10 -11.75 2.24
C ASP A 97 -2.76 -10.33 1.74
N TYR A 98 -3.78 -9.58 1.29
CA TYR A 98 -3.59 -8.22 0.77
C TYR A 98 -3.95 -7.11 1.78
N GLY A 99 -3.75 -7.36 3.06
CA GLY A 99 -3.73 -6.33 4.08
C GLY A 99 -5.10 -5.78 4.49
N ASN A 100 -6.12 -6.63 4.46
CA ASN A 100 -7.49 -6.34 4.89
C ASN A 100 -7.88 -7.04 6.21
N ALA A 101 -6.93 -7.70 6.88
CA ALA A 101 -7.10 -8.44 8.12
C ALA A 101 -7.97 -9.72 8.04
N LEU A 102 -8.23 -10.27 6.84
CA LEU A 102 -9.04 -11.47 6.67
C LEU A 102 -8.53 -12.67 7.50
N ARG A 103 -7.20 -12.92 7.52
CA ARG A 103 -6.60 -14.02 8.32
C ARG A 103 -6.91 -13.87 9.81
N ALA A 104 -6.66 -12.69 10.37
CA ALA A 104 -6.93 -12.40 11.78
C ALA A 104 -8.41 -12.50 12.14
N GLN A 105 -9.31 -12.15 11.21
CA GLN A 105 -10.76 -12.28 11.44
C GLN A 105 -11.21 -13.74 11.35
N ALA A 106 -10.63 -14.54 10.46
CA ALA A 106 -10.87 -15.98 10.43
C ALA A 106 -10.38 -16.67 11.72
N GLU A 107 -9.22 -16.26 12.26
CA GLU A 107 -8.74 -16.74 13.56
C GLU A 107 -9.75 -16.43 14.68
N LYS A 108 -10.22 -15.18 14.77
CA LYS A 108 -11.31 -14.80 15.71
C LYS A 108 -12.59 -15.59 15.50
N GLY A 109 -12.89 -15.96 14.25
CA GLY A 109 -14.03 -16.79 13.87
C GLY A 109 -13.88 -18.27 14.22
N GLY A 110 -12.76 -18.69 14.81
CA GLY A 110 -12.51 -20.04 15.32
C GLY A 110 -11.54 -20.88 14.48
N LEU A 111 -10.87 -20.29 13.49
CA LEU A 111 -9.77 -20.95 12.78
C LEU A 111 -8.51 -20.94 13.68
N SER A 112 -7.67 -21.99 13.65
CA SER A 112 -6.43 -21.95 14.44
C SER A 112 -5.45 -20.91 13.87
N HIS A 113 -4.51 -20.42 14.69
CA HIS A 113 -3.46 -19.49 14.23
C HIS A 113 -2.67 -20.06 13.05
N GLU A 114 -2.26 -21.33 13.16
CA GLU A 114 -1.52 -22.03 12.11
C GLU A 114 -2.30 -22.11 10.80
N GLU A 115 -3.60 -22.42 10.88
CA GLU A 115 -4.47 -22.48 9.70
C GLU A 115 -4.67 -21.09 9.08
N ALA A 116 -4.97 -20.08 9.90
CA ALA A 116 -5.26 -18.72 9.45
C ALA A 116 -4.03 -18.03 8.82
N PHE A 117 -2.85 -18.23 9.39
CA PHE A 117 -1.60 -17.61 8.94
C PHE A 117 -0.74 -18.56 8.08
N SER A 118 -1.36 -19.60 7.51
CA SER A 118 -0.71 -20.58 6.61
C SER A 118 -0.23 -20.00 5.27
N PHE A 119 -0.55 -18.73 4.98
CA PHE A 119 -0.04 -17.95 3.86
C PHE A 119 0.35 -16.53 4.33
N PRO A 120 1.39 -15.92 3.71
CA PRO A 120 1.97 -14.67 4.19
C PRO A 120 1.16 -13.44 3.79
N GLY A 121 1.40 -12.32 4.47
CA GLY A 121 1.01 -11.00 3.98
C GLY A 121 1.85 -10.56 2.78
N PHE A 122 1.25 -9.77 1.88
CA PHE A 122 1.90 -9.30 0.65
C PHE A 122 3.16 -8.47 0.91
N VAL A 123 3.24 -7.76 2.05
CA VAL A 123 4.40 -6.92 2.36
C VAL A 123 5.62 -7.76 2.65
N GLN A 124 5.48 -8.74 3.54
CA GLN A 124 6.54 -9.70 3.85
C GLN A 124 6.98 -10.46 2.59
N ALA A 125 6.02 -10.89 1.77
CA ALA A 125 6.30 -11.72 0.61
C ALA A 125 6.95 -10.95 -0.56
N TYR A 126 6.52 -9.71 -0.83
CA TYR A 126 6.84 -9.03 -2.10
C TYR A 126 7.32 -7.58 -1.96
N ILE A 127 6.84 -6.82 -0.99
CA ILE A 127 7.04 -5.36 -0.95
C ILE A 127 8.22 -4.93 -0.06
N ARG A 128 8.52 -5.66 1.01
CA ARG A 128 9.57 -5.29 1.97
C ARG A 128 10.94 -5.00 1.33
N PRO A 129 11.39 -5.72 0.27
CA PRO A 129 12.61 -5.36 -0.43
C PRO A 129 12.60 -3.96 -1.05
N MET A 130 11.44 -3.44 -1.45
CA MET A 130 11.29 -2.04 -1.92
C MET A 130 11.33 -1.05 -0.75
N PHE A 131 10.71 -1.39 0.38
CA PHE A 131 10.78 -0.55 1.59
C PHE A 131 12.22 -0.39 2.12
N CYS A 132 13.05 -1.42 2.00
CA CYS A 132 14.47 -1.33 2.31
C CYS A 132 15.21 -0.27 1.47
N GLU A 133 14.67 0.12 0.31
CA GLU A 133 15.21 1.18 -0.57
C GLU A 133 14.51 2.54 -0.36
N GLY A 134 13.61 2.64 0.61
CA GLY A 134 12.73 3.79 0.81
C GLY A 134 11.67 3.96 -0.27
N LYS A 135 11.49 2.98 -1.17
CA LYS A 135 10.41 3.00 -2.17
C LYS A 135 9.07 2.79 -1.49
N GLY A 136 8.05 3.46 -2.00
CA GLY A 136 6.68 3.39 -1.49
C GLY A 136 5.73 4.17 -2.38
N PRO A 137 4.45 4.28 -2.01
CA PRO A 137 3.38 4.83 -2.85
C PRO A 137 3.41 6.37 -2.93
N PHE A 138 4.56 6.92 -3.33
CA PHE A 138 4.78 8.34 -3.63
C PHE A 138 3.87 8.79 -4.75
N ARG A 139 3.19 9.93 -4.53
CA ARG A 139 2.17 10.44 -5.44
C ARG A 139 2.15 11.96 -5.45
N TRP A 140 1.58 12.51 -6.49
CA TRP A 140 1.31 13.94 -6.58
C TRP A 140 0.00 14.21 -7.30
N ALA A 141 -0.56 15.40 -7.09
CA ALA A 141 -1.74 15.89 -7.79
C ALA A 141 -1.55 17.34 -8.24
N ALA A 142 -2.08 17.65 -9.42
CA ALA A 142 -2.03 18.99 -10.00
C ALA A 142 -3.21 19.83 -9.48
N LEU A 143 -2.92 20.91 -8.72
CA LEU A 143 -3.98 21.77 -8.16
C LEU A 143 -4.70 22.62 -9.22
N SER A 144 -4.17 22.68 -10.44
CA SER A 144 -4.83 23.33 -11.59
C SER A 144 -6.10 22.60 -12.02
N GLY A 145 -6.21 21.30 -11.72
CA GLY A 145 -7.22 20.42 -12.29
C GLY A 145 -6.94 20.03 -13.74
N ASP A 146 -5.81 20.45 -14.33
CA ASP A 146 -5.48 20.20 -15.72
C ASP A 146 -4.67 18.90 -15.90
N PRO A 147 -5.16 17.94 -16.70
CA PRO A 147 -4.45 16.70 -16.99
C PRO A 147 -3.05 16.90 -17.60
N GLU A 148 -2.84 17.98 -18.36
CA GLU A 148 -1.55 18.24 -19.01
C GLU A 148 -0.44 18.50 -18.00
N ASP A 149 -0.76 19.02 -16.80
CA ASP A 149 0.24 19.18 -15.74
C ASP A 149 0.78 17.81 -15.28
N ILE A 150 -0.09 16.78 -15.20
CA ILE A 150 0.35 15.41 -14.91
C ILE A 150 1.18 14.84 -16.07
N LEU A 151 0.73 15.02 -17.32
CA LEU A 151 1.51 14.56 -18.48
C LEU A 151 2.87 15.23 -18.56
N ARG A 152 2.98 16.51 -18.20
CA ARG A 152 4.26 17.23 -18.10
C ARG A 152 5.14 16.65 -17.00
N THR A 153 4.59 16.32 -15.84
CA THR A 153 5.34 15.67 -14.76
C THR A 153 5.74 14.23 -15.09
N ASP A 154 4.91 13.48 -15.82
CA ASP A 154 5.23 12.14 -16.32
C ASP A 154 6.46 12.20 -17.25
N ARG A 155 6.51 13.17 -18.17
CA ARG A 155 7.70 13.41 -19.02
C ARG A 155 8.94 13.77 -18.21
N ALA A 156 8.81 14.66 -17.21
CA ALA A 156 9.91 15.02 -16.33
C ALA A 156 10.46 13.82 -15.53
N ILE A 157 9.58 12.91 -15.07
CA ILE A 157 10.00 11.68 -14.39
C ILE A 157 10.81 10.77 -15.33
N LEU A 158 10.41 10.64 -16.60
CA LEU A 158 11.15 9.87 -17.60
C LEU A 158 12.51 10.51 -17.94
N GLU A 159 12.59 11.84 -17.92
CA GLU A 159 13.83 12.60 -18.13
C GLU A 159 14.80 12.50 -16.95
N LEU A 160 14.29 12.52 -15.71
CA LEU A 160 15.09 12.39 -14.49
C LEU A 160 15.65 10.99 -14.30
N PHE A 161 14.86 9.96 -14.64
CA PHE A 161 15.22 8.56 -14.41
C PHE A 161 15.27 7.75 -15.72
N PRO A 162 16.09 8.13 -16.71
CA PRO A 162 16.07 7.54 -18.04
C PRO A 162 16.54 6.07 -18.05
N HIS A 163 17.23 5.64 -17.00
CA HIS A 163 17.77 4.29 -16.85
C HIS A 163 16.82 3.31 -16.16
N ASP A 164 15.73 3.78 -15.54
CA ASP A 164 14.75 2.90 -14.87
C ASP A 164 13.66 2.47 -15.85
N GLU A 165 13.92 1.38 -16.58
CA GLU A 165 12.96 0.83 -17.55
C GLU A 165 11.65 0.39 -16.90
N ALA A 166 11.67 -0.06 -15.64
CA ALA A 166 10.46 -0.50 -14.94
C ALA A 166 9.55 0.69 -14.63
N LEU A 167 10.13 1.78 -14.14
CA LEU A 167 9.45 3.06 -13.95
C LEU A 167 8.95 3.63 -15.28
N ALA A 168 9.74 3.56 -16.34
CA ALA A 168 9.31 4.04 -17.66
C ALA A 168 8.11 3.25 -18.21
N ARG A 169 8.12 1.92 -18.06
CA ARG A 169 6.97 1.07 -18.40
C ARG A 169 5.75 1.40 -17.54
N TRP A 170 5.94 1.67 -16.24
CA TRP A 170 4.87 2.05 -15.33
C TRP A 170 4.19 3.36 -15.77
N ILE A 171 4.96 4.43 -15.99
CA ILE A 171 4.43 5.74 -16.40
C ILE A 171 3.62 5.62 -17.69
N ARG A 172 4.15 4.95 -18.72
CA ARG A 172 3.44 4.74 -20.00
C ARG A 172 2.13 3.96 -19.82
N LYS A 173 2.14 2.90 -19.01
CA LYS A 173 0.92 2.14 -18.70
C LYS A 173 -0.10 2.97 -17.92
N ALA A 174 0.37 3.76 -16.96
CA ALA A 174 -0.49 4.60 -16.14
C ALA A 174 -1.14 5.71 -16.99
N GLU A 175 -0.43 6.28 -17.95
CA GLU A 175 -0.97 7.21 -18.94
C GLU A 175 -2.03 6.55 -19.84
N GLU A 176 -1.76 5.34 -20.34
CA GLU A 176 -2.67 4.64 -21.25
C GLU A 176 -3.94 4.11 -20.54
N LYS A 177 -3.80 3.60 -19.31
CA LYS A 177 -4.83 2.79 -18.66
C LYS A 177 -5.54 3.48 -17.48
N VAL A 178 -4.93 4.47 -16.83
CA VAL A 178 -5.52 5.11 -15.63
C VAL A 178 -6.27 6.36 -16.03
N ARG A 179 -7.58 6.37 -15.79
CA ARG A 179 -8.42 7.56 -15.93
C ARG A 179 -8.32 8.40 -14.66
N PHE A 180 -8.14 9.71 -14.80
CA PHE A 180 -8.12 10.62 -13.67
C PHE A 180 -9.49 10.68 -12.98
N GLN A 181 -9.47 10.91 -11.66
CA GLN A 181 -10.66 11.05 -10.82
C GLN A 181 -10.47 12.27 -9.92
N GLY A 182 -11.33 13.28 -10.03
CA GLY A 182 -11.13 14.56 -9.34
C GLY A 182 -9.94 15.33 -9.92
N LEU A 183 -9.07 15.87 -9.05
CA LEU A 183 -7.81 16.48 -9.50
C LEU A 183 -6.94 15.42 -10.19
N PRO A 184 -6.39 15.70 -11.38
CA PRO A 184 -5.43 14.81 -12.02
C PRO A 184 -4.27 14.52 -11.07
N ALA A 185 -3.97 13.24 -10.89
CA ALA A 185 -2.98 12.76 -9.95
C ALA A 185 -2.25 11.55 -10.52
N ARG A 186 -1.00 11.37 -10.09
CA ARG A 186 -0.15 10.25 -10.47
C ARG A 186 0.44 9.61 -9.23
N ILE A 187 0.48 8.29 -9.26
CA ILE A 187 1.22 7.43 -8.33
C ILE A 187 2.46 6.92 -9.06
N CYS A 188 3.63 7.00 -8.44
CA CYS A 188 4.87 6.44 -8.97
C CYS A 188 5.80 6.10 -7.80
N TRP A 189 6.20 4.84 -7.70
CA TRP A 189 6.99 4.38 -6.55
C TRP A 189 8.44 4.83 -6.68
N LEU A 190 8.80 5.87 -5.91
CA LEU A 190 10.16 6.43 -5.84
C LEU A 190 10.78 6.19 -4.46
N GLY A 191 12.09 5.95 -4.46
CA GLY A 191 12.89 5.60 -3.28
C GLY A 191 13.58 6.79 -2.62
N TYR A 192 14.44 6.50 -1.65
CA TYR A 192 15.31 7.51 -1.03
C TYR A 192 16.20 8.19 -2.07
N GLY A 193 16.26 9.52 -2.07
CA GLY A 193 16.95 10.32 -3.10
C GLY A 193 16.03 10.68 -4.27
N GLU A 194 15.47 9.68 -4.96
CA GLU A 194 14.57 9.86 -6.12
C GLU A 194 13.38 10.77 -5.79
N ARG A 195 12.79 10.66 -4.58
CA ARG A 195 11.68 11.53 -4.16
C ARG A 195 12.09 13.00 -4.09
N ALA A 196 13.26 13.32 -3.54
CA ALA A 196 13.74 14.69 -3.41
C ALA A 196 14.06 15.29 -4.79
N GLU A 197 14.70 14.53 -5.67
CA GLU A 197 14.97 14.93 -7.06
C GLU A 197 13.68 15.24 -7.82
N ALA A 198 12.68 14.35 -7.74
CA ALA A 198 11.37 14.57 -8.35
C ALA A 198 10.65 15.79 -7.78
N GLY A 199 10.62 15.96 -6.46
CA GLY A 199 9.96 17.10 -5.83
C GLY A 199 10.59 18.45 -6.20
N LEU A 200 11.93 18.52 -6.24
CA LEU A 200 12.64 19.73 -6.69
C LEU A 200 12.40 20.01 -8.17
N CYS A 201 12.39 18.97 -9.01
CA CYS A 201 12.03 19.10 -10.42
C CYS A 201 10.62 19.68 -10.59
N PHE A 202 9.63 19.12 -9.90
CA PHE A 202 8.24 19.61 -9.96
C PHE A 202 8.13 21.06 -9.50
N ASN A 203 8.84 21.45 -8.45
CA ASN A 203 8.87 22.83 -7.99
C ASN A 203 9.47 23.78 -9.04
N GLU A 204 10.50 23.34 -9.77
CA GLU A 204 11.06 24.11 -10.88
C GLU A 204 10.09 24.24 -12.05
N LEU A 205 9.32 23.19 -12.37
CA LEU A 205 8.28 23.26 -13.41
C LEU A 205 7.21 24.30 -13.05
N VAL A 206 6.78 24.33 -11.78
CA VAL A 206 5.82 25.33 -11.29
C VAL A 206 6.41 26.74 -11.41
N ARG A 207 7.68 26.93 -11.00
CA ARG A 207 8.38 28.21 -11.07
C ARG A 207 8.50 28.76 -12.50
N LYS A 208 8.72 27.87 -13.47
CA LYS A 208 8.82 28.22 -14.90
C LYS A 208 7.46 28.40 -15.58
N GLY A 209 6.37 28.02 -14.92
CA GLY A 209 5.03 28.00 -15.52
C GLY A 209 4.85 26.89 -16.57
N GLU A 210 5.69 25.85 -16.54
CA GLU A 210 5.53 24.66 -17.39
C GLU A 210 4.37 23.76 -16.91
N VAL A 211 4.00 23.90 -15.64
CA VAL A 211 2.72 23.44 -15.08
C VAL A 211 1.93 24.64 -14.58
N LYS A 212 0.61 24.57 -14.66
CA LYS A 212 -0.29 25.74 -14.56
C LYS A 212 -0.53 26.22 -13.13
N ALA A 213 -0.32 25.36 -12.14
CA ALA A 213 -0.53 25.67 -10.73
C ALA A 213 0.43 24.85 -9.83
N PRO A 214 0.49 25.13 -8.52
CA PRO A 214 1.25 24.31 -7.58
C PRO A 214 0.85 22.82 -7.60
N ILE A 215 1.80 21.97 -7.26
CA ILE A 215 1.61 20.52 -7.18
C ILE A 215 1.67 20.09 -5.71
N VAL A 216 0.68 19.30 -5.28
CA VAL A 216 0.73 18.65 -3.96
C VAL A 216 1.45 17.31 -4.10
N ILE A 217 2.41 17.05 -3.22
CA ILE A 217 3.23 15.83 -3.22
C ILE A 217 3.03 15.12 -1.89
N GLY A 218 2.66 13.85 -1.92
CA GLY A 218 2.43 13.05 -0.72
C GLY A 218 2.55 11.57 -0.99
N ARG A 219 1.89 10.78 -0.14
CA ARG A 219 1.86 9.31 -0.22
C ARG A 219 0.71 8.76 0.60
N ASP A 220 0.51 7.44 0.52
CA ASP A 220 -0.26 6.71 1.54
C ASP A 220 0.49 6.75 2.89
N HIS A 221 -0.21 6.41 3.97
CA HIS A 221 0.40 6.10 5.25
C HIS A 221 1.10 4.73 5.25
N LEU A 222 0.75 3.84 4.31
CA LEU A 222 1.56 2.67 3.97
C LEU A 222 2.84 3.14 3.25
N ASP A 223 3.94 3.20 3.98
CA ASP A 223 5.26 3.47 3.41
C ASP A 223 6.36 2.93 4.35
N SER A 224 7.57 2.79 3.83
CA SER A 224 8.73 2.18 4.47
C SER A 224 9.02 2.64 5.90
N GLY A 225 8.78 3.91 6.22
CA GLY A 225 9.08 4.49 7.54
C GLY A 225 7.88 4.96 8.34
N SER A 226 6.65 4.80 7.82
CA SER A 226 5.51 5.56 8.34
C SER A 226 4.41 4.73 8.96
N VAL A 227 4.63 3.44 9.21
CA VAL A 227 3.61 2.55 9.78
C VAL A 227 4.22 1.45 10.65
N ALA A 228 3.55 1.17 11.77
CA ALA A 228 3.67 -0.05 12.55
C ALA A 228 2.33 -0.78 12.47
N SER A 229 2.34 -1.99 11.92
CA SER A 229 1.15 -2.81 11.64
C SER A 229 1.56 -4.30 11.57
N PRO A 230 1.57 -5.01 12.73
CA PRO A 230 2.07 -6.39 12.83
C PRO A 230 1.32 -7.41 11.96
N TYR A 231 0.14 -7.05 11.47
CA TYR A 231 -0.70 -7.90 10.62
C TYR A 231 -0.61 -7.54 9.13
N ARG A 232 0.27 -6.58 8.76
CA ARG A 232 0.41 -6.11 7.39
C ARG A 232 1.84 -5.61 7.09
N GLU A 233 2.12 -4.32 7.23
CA GLU A 233 3.40 -3.75 6.77
C GLU A 233 4.62 -4.25 7.55
N THR A 234 4.45 -4.44 8.85
CA THR A 234 5.52 -4.85 9.76
C THR A 234 5.36 -6.30 10.23
N GLU A 235 4.58 -7.11 9.51
CA GLU A 235 4.43 -8.55 9.78
C GLU A 235 5.73 -9.32 9.55
N GLY A 236 6.24 -9.99 10.56
CA GLY A 236 7.46 -10.79 10.48
C GLY A 236 8.70 -9.95 10.19
N MET A 237 8.90 -8.87 10.95
CA MET A 237 10.18 -8.16 10.93
C MET A 237 11.30 -9.13 11.34
N LYS A 238 12.48 -9.02 10.71
CA LYS A 238 13.59 -9.97 10.89
C LYS A 238 14.07 -10.08 12.34
N ASP A 239 13.97 -9.01 13.11
CA ASP A 239 14.35 -8.89 14.52
C ASP A 239 13.17 -9.02 15.48
N GLY A 240 11.95 -9.30 14.99
CA GLY A 240 10.72 -9.36 15.79
C GLY A 240 10.17 -8.01 16.24
N SER A 241 10.62 -6.89 15.64
CA SER A 241 10.19 -5.53 15.96
C SER A 241 8.80 -5.13 15.43
N ASP A 242 7.97 -6.10 15.07
CA ASP A 242 6.69 -5.94 14.38
C ASP A 242 5.80 -4.85 14.99
N ALA A 243 5.69 -4.84 16.32
CA ALA A 243 4.79 -3.95 17.08
C ALA A 243 5.41 -2.62 17.54
N ILE A 244 6.67 -2.35 17.23
CA ILE A 244 7.33 -1.11 17.66
C ILE A 244 6.76 0.09 16.88
N ALA A 245 5.96 0.91 17.57
CA ALA A 245 5.28 2.06 17.01
C ALA A 245 6.03 3.40 17.15
N ASP A 246 7.27 3.41 17.63
CA ASP A 246 8.08 4.63 17.71
C ASP A 246 8.35 5.22 16.31
N TRP A 247 8.57 4.36 15.32
CA TRP A 247 8.91 4.75 13.94
C TRP A 247 7.85 5.65 13.26
N PRO A 248 6.55 5.30 13.19
CA PRO A 248 5.55 6.19 12.62
C PRO A 248 5.40 7.51 13.40
N ILE A 249 5.62 7.51 14.71
CA ILE A 249 5.60 8.75 15.51
C ILE A 249 6.81 9.64 15.16
N LEU A 250 8.01 9.06 15.08
CA LEU A 250 9.21 9.75 14.62
C LEU A 250 9.06 10.27 13.18
N ASN A 251 8.41 9.51 12.29
CA ASN A 251 8.11 9.95 10.93
C ASN A 251 7.28 11.23 10.93
N ALA A 252 6.20 11.28 11.70
CA ALA A 252 5.37 12.47 11.82
C ALA A 252 6.15 13.66 12.38
N LEU A 253 6.89 13.46 13.47
CA LEU A 253 7.66 14.52 14.11
C LEU A 253 8.74 15.08 13.17
N LEU A 254 9.50 14.22 12.49
CA LEU A 254 10.53 14.62 11.52
C LEU A 254 9.93 15.40 10.35
N ASN A 255 8.83 14.91 9.76
CA ASN A 255 8.16 15.61 8.67
C ASN A 255 7.63 16.98 9.10
N ALA A 256 7.11 17.10 10.33
CA ALA A 256 6.62 18.36 10.87
C ALA A 256 7.75 19.39 11.02
N VAL A 257 8.88 19.01 11.62
CA VAL A 257 10.02 19.94 11.83
C VAL A 257 10.79 20.25 10.54
N CYS A 258 10.81 19.33 9.57
CA CYS A 258 11.46 19.55 8.27
C CYS A 258 10.64 20.45 7.32
N GLY A 259 9.35 20.63 7.63
CA GLY A 259 8.48 21.61 6.96
C GLY A 259 7.56 21.01 5.91
N ALA A 260 6.99 19.82 6.16
CA ALA A 260 5.83 19.37 5.39
C ALA A 260 4.68 20.37 5.54
N THR A 261 3.85 20.52 4.52
CA THR A 261 2.73 21.47 4.57
C THR A 261 1.66 20.98 5.54
N TRP A 262 1.40 19.68 5.58
CA TRP A 262 0.64 19.05 6.66
C TRP A 262 1.16 17.65 6.98
N VAL A 263 0.95 17.26 8.23
CA VAL A 263 1.33 15.97 8.79
C VAL A 263 0.13 15.41 9.55
N SER A 264 -0.02 14.10 9.54
CA SER A 264 -1.11 13.39 10.23
C SER A 264 -0.58 12.15 10.93
N VAL A 265 -1.22 11.81 12.05
CA VAL A 265 -1.00 10.56 12.79
C VAL A 265 -2.36 9.91 12.98
N HIS A 266 -2.51 8.71 12.45
CA HIS A 266 -3.77 7.96 12.47
C HIS A 266 -3.56 6.59 13.15
N HIS A 267 -4.68 6.01 13.58
CA HIS A 267 -4.74 4.72 14.23
C HIS A 267 -5.78 3.83 13.54
N GLY A 268 -5.42 2.57 13.31
CA GLY A 268 -6.31 1.52 12.83
C GLY A 268 -6.63 1.54 11.33
N GLY A 269 -5.97 2.38 10.54
CA GLY A 269 -6.14 2.38 9.09
C GLY A 269 -5.76 1.03 8.48
N GLY A 270 -6.60 0.53 7.57
CA GLY A 270 -6.41 -0.71 6.83
C GLY A 270 -6.77 -1.99 7.59
N VAL A 271 -6.25 -2.15 8.80
CA VAL A 271 -6.39 -3.40 9.59
C VAL A 271 -7.41 -3.33 10.73
N GLY A 272 -7.92 -2.13 11.04
CA GLY A 272 -8.91 -1.86 12.09
C GLY A 272 -8.30 -1.32 13.39
N ILE A 273 -9.16 -0.78 14.27
CA ILE A 273 -8.80 -0.17 15.56
C ILE A 273 -7.96 -1.14 16.41
N GLY A 274 -6.86 -0.64 16.98
CA GLY A 274 -5.98 -1.34 17.92
C GLY A 274 -4.80 -2.03 17.25
N LYS A 275 -4.72 -2.02 15.92
CA LYS A 275 -3.81 -2.90 15.16
C LYS A 275 -2.77 -2.19 14.32
N SER A 276 -2.88 -0.87 14.16
CA SER A 276 -1.88 -0.07 13.44
C SER A 276 -1.76 1.35 13.95
N ILE A 277 -0.54 1.89 13.93
CA ILE A 277 -0.24 3.32 14.12
C ILE A 277 0.56 3.77 12.90
N HIS A 278 0.14 4.86 12.27
CA HIS A 278 0.76 5.29 11.02
C HIS A 278 0.65 6.78 10.76
N ALA A 279 1.64 7.31 10.04
CA ALA A 279 1.79 8.73 9.76
C ALA A 279 1.70 9.05 8.27
N GLY A 280 1.10 10.19 7.96
CA GLY A 280 1.01 10.75 6.61
C GLY A 280 1.69 12.10 6.56
N MET A 281 2.28 12.42 5.42
CA MET A 281 2.82 13.75 5.15
C MET A 281 2.46 14.17 3.73
N VAL A 282 2.25 15.48 3.56
CA VAL A 282 2.12 16.10 2.24
C VAL A 282 2.85 17.43 2.26
N ILE A 283 3.47 17.76 1.13
CA ILE A 283 4.20 19.00 0.91
C ILE A 283 3.81 19.61 -0.43
N VAL A 284 3.72 20.94 -0.47
CA VAL A 284 3.37 21.68 -1.68
C VAL A 284 4.62 22.19 -2.39
N ALA A 285 4.72 21.89 -3.68
CA ALA A 285 5.64 22.52 -4.62
C ALA A 285 4.94 23.73 -5.25
N ASP A 286 5.23 24.93 -4.73
CA ASP A 286 4.58 26.20 -5.09
C ASP A 286 5.44 27.09 -6.01
N GLY A 287 6.59 26.60 -6.47
CA GLY A 287 7.56 27.33 -7.28
C GLY A 287 8.52 28.21 -6.47
N SER A 288 8.30 28.43 -5.17
CA SER A 288 9.16 29.29 -4.36
C SER A 288 10.50 28.64 -4.03
N LYS A 289 11.55 29.47 -3.84
CA LYS A 289 12.84 29.02 -3.29
C LYS A 289 12.75 28.54 -1.84
N ALA A 290 11.71 28.97 -1.11
CA ALA A 290 11.45 28.47 0.22
C ALA A 290 10.93 27.02 0.19
N ALA A 291 10.11 26.68 -0.82
CA ALA A 291 9.65 25.31 -1.03
C ALA A 291 10.79 24.37 -1.42
N ASP A 292 11.78 24.80 -2.22
CA ASP A 292 12.96 23.95 -2.53
C ASP A 292 13.59 23.36 -1.26
N ARG A 293 13.89 24.21 -0.27
CA ARG A 293 14.51 23.78 1.00
C ARG A 293 13.62 22.87 1.84
N ARG A 294 12.30 23.03 1.77
CA ARG A 294 11.36 22.17 2.50
C ARG A 294 11.22 20.82 1.78
N LEU A 295 11.09 20.83 0.45
CA LEU A 295 10.98 19.65 -0.40
C LEU A 295 12.21 18.77 -0.25
N GLU A 296 13.41 19.33 -0.37
CA GLU A 296 14.67 18.60 -0.21
C GLU A 296 14.71 17.89 1.16
N ARG A 297 14.43 18.62 2.25
CA ARG A 297 14.48 18.05 3.61
C ARG A 297 13.41 16.99 3.83
N VAL A 298 12.15 17.31 3.56
CA VAL A 298 10.99 16.42 3.80
C VAL A 298 11.10 15.15 2.95
N LEU A 299 11.38 15.28 1.65
CA LEU A 299 11.48 14.16 0.73
C LEU A 299 12.78 13.36 0.88
N THR A 300 13.72 13.84 1.71
CA THR A 300 14.89 13.08 2.17
C THR A 300 14.58 12.33 3.46
N VAL A 301 14.09 13.02 4.51
CA VAL A 301 13.89 12.40 5.83
C VAL A 301 12.76 11.38 5.84
N ASP A 302 11.72 11.59 5.03
CA ASP A 302 10.56 10.72 5.00
C ASP A 302 10.90 9.29 4.52
N PRO A 303 11.44 9.08 3.30
CA PRO A 303 11.92 7.75 2.89
C PRO A 303 13.19 7.35 3.66
N GLY A 304 13.99 8.31 4.14
CA GLY A 304 15.24 8.05 4.87
C GLY A 304 15.01 7.34 6.19
N LEU A 305 13.94 7.72 6.91
CA LEU A 305 13.53 7.01 8.12
C LEU A 305 13.09 5.58 7.82
N GLY A 306 12.48 5.33 6.67
CA GLY A 306 12.13 3.97 6.22
C GLY A 306 13.33 3.09 5.98
N VAL A 307 14.37 3.62 5.32
CA VAL A 307 15.66 2.92 5.18
C VAL A 307 16.29 2.69 6.55
N ALA A 308 16.29 3.70 7.43
CA ALA A 308 16.85 3.58 8.78
C ALA A 308 16.15 2.51 9.63
N ARG A 309 14.81 2.49 9.63
CA ARG A 309 13.99 1.50 10.32
C ARG A 309 14.33 0.07 9.90
N HIS A 310 14.41 -0.17 8.59
CA HIS A 310 14.71 -1.51 8.08
C HIS A 310 16.17 -1.89 8.27
N ALA A 311 17.10 -0.93 8.24
CA ALA A 311 18.49 -1.18 8.55
C ALA A 311 18.69 -1.52 10.03
N ASP A 312 17.96 -0.85 10.94
CA ASP A 312 17.93 -1.14 12.38
C ASP A 312 17.43 -2.56 12.65
N ALA A 313 16.36 -2.98 11.94
CA ALA A 313 15.85 -4.35 11.98
C ALA A 313 16.77 -5.40 11.30
N GLY A 314 17.96 -5.00 10.84
CA GLY A 314 18.99 -5.90 10.33
C GLY A 314 18.79 -6.38 8.89
N TYR A 315 17.98 -5.69 8.07
CA TYR A 315 17.85 -6.01 6.65
C TYR A 315 19.09 -5.54 5.87
N GLU A 316 19.83 -6.49 5.30
CA GLU A 316 21.08 -6.24 4.58
C GLU A 316 20.90 -5.27 3.41
N LYS A 317 19.76 -5.36 2.71
CA LYS A 317 19.44 -4.45 1.61
C LYS A 317 19.31 -3.01 2.09
N ALA A 318 18.66 -2.76 3.23
CA ALA A 318 18.52 -1.43 3.80
C ALA A 318 19.85 -0.87 4.30
N ILE A 319 20.68 -1.71 4.94
CA ILE A 319 22.04 -1.35 5.35
C ILE A 319 22.89 -0.94 4.14
N ARG A 320 22.80 -1.70 3.03
CA ARG A 320 23.49 -1.36 1.78
C ARG A 320 22.96 -0.06 1.18
N THR A 321 21.64 0.11 1.07
CA THR A 321 21.04 1.37 0.58
C THR A 321 21.49 2.56 1.43
N ALA A 322 21.54 2.42 2.75
CA ALA A 322 22.00 3.47 3.64
C ALA A 322 23.45 3.90 3.34
N LYS A 323 24.34 2.93 3.12
CA LYS A 323 25.75 3.20 2.78
C LYS A 323 25.91 3.80 1.39
N GLU A 324 25.25 3.23 0.39
CA GLU A 324 25.35 3.66 -1.01
C GLU A 324 24.75 5.05 -1.25
N ARG A 325 23.62 5.35 -0.61
CA ARG A 325 22.91 6.63 -0.78
C ARG A 325 23.19 7.64 0.34
N GLY A 326 24.08 7.31 1.28
CA GLY A 326 24.53 8.23 2.33
C GLY A 326 23.47 8.58 3.39
N VAL A 327 22.55 7.65 3.71
CA VAL A 327 21.59 7.82 4.81
C VAL A 327 22.35 7.84 6.14
N LYS A 328 22.16 8.90 6.93
CA LYS A 328 22.83 9.08 8.21
C LYS A 328 22.17 8.26 9.32
N ILE A 329 22.83 7.19 9.74
CA ILE A 329 22.36 6.27 10.79
C ILE A 329 23.48 6.08 11.82
N PRO A 330 23.37 6.65 13.03
CA PRO A 330 24.46 6.67 14.00
C PRO A 330 25.08 5.29 14.32
N ARG A 331 24.26 4.23 14.38
CA ARG A 331 24.74 2.87 14.69
C ARG A 331 25.51 2.19 13.56
N LEU A 332 25.42 2.68 12.33
CA LEU A 332 26.08 2.06 11.16
C LEU A 332 27.43 2.71 10.82
N GLY A 333 27.89 3.68 11.62
CA GLY A 333 29.19 4.34 11.46
C GLY A 333 29.23 5.25 10.23
N GLY A 334 28.61 6.43 10.32
CA GLY A 334 28.65 7.49 9.29
C GLY A 334 27.86 8.74 9.66
#